data_AF-A0A6A4NWR9-F1
#
_entry.id   AF-A0A6A4NWR9-F1
#
_cell.length_a   1.000
_cell.length_b   1.000
_cell.length_c   1.000
_cell.angle_alpha   90.00
_cell.angle_beta   90.00
_cell.angle_gamma   90.00
#
_symmetry.space_group_name_H-M   'P 1'
#
loop_
_entity.id
_entity.type
_entity.pdbx_description
1 polymer ?
#
loop_
_entity_poly.entity_id
_entity_poly.type
_entity_poly.pdbx_seq_one_letter_code
_entity_poly.pdbx_strand_id
1 'polypeptide(L)'
;MALKFQVISTNLCRITPFLTHKPFTRISCTNKNSISDSALSSELSARVTRMNNHLVQAEDAMRKSRELLFKELCNYLGVKEEEGRLKWKNFDEEEKWVCVNGFVQEWGQNFHPLSVKSTKEMVEEYMKQGKLNPPPKWIPSSVPVPVPGLDGIIGF
;
A
#
# COMPACT_ATOMS: atom_id res chain seq x y z
N MET A 1 -5.09 1.23 -34.16
CA MET A 1 -5.70 0.12 -33.39
C MET A 1 -6.29 0.71 -32.13
N ALA A 2 -7.63 0.79 -32.04
CA ALA A 2 -8.31 1.44 -30.92
C ALA A 2 -8.52 0.44 -29.79
N LEU A 3 -7.89 0.66 -28.64
CA LEU A 3 -8.15 -0.11 -27.42
C LEU A 3 -9.35 0.51 -26.70
N LYS A 4 -10.50 -0.17 -26.78
CA LYS A 4 -11.66 0.11 -25.94
C LYS A 4 -11.35 -0.29 -24.50
N PHE A 5 -11.08 0.67 -23.64
CA PHE A 5 -11.09 0.45 -22.20
C PHE A 5 -12.52 0.64 -21.69
N GLN A 6 -13.11 -0.44 -21.15
CA GLN A 6 -14.36 -0.33 -20.41
C GLN A 6 -14.08 0.46 -19.13
N VAL A 7 -14.71 1.63 -19.03
CA VAL A 7 -14.73 2.48 -17.84
C VAL A 7 -15.42 1.70 -16.73
N ILE A 8 -14.64 1.09 -15.84
CA ILE A 8 -15.15 0.58 -14.57
C ILE A 8 -15.42 1.79 -13.71
N SER A 9 -16.72 2.06 -13.49
CA SER A 9 -17.24 3.11 -12.63
C SER A 9 -16.50 3.14 -11.29
N THR A 10 -15.67 4.16 -11.11
CA THR A 10 -14.97 4.45 -9.86
C THR A 10 -15.95 5.03 -8.86
N ASN A 11 -16.55 4.16 -8.04
CA ASN A 11 -16.95 4.59 -6.71
C ASN A 11 -15.67 4.90 -5.94
N LEU A 12 -15.27 6.17 -6.02
CA LEU A 12 -14.12 6.75 -5.40
C LEU A 12 -14.08 6.42 -3.90
N CYS A 13 -12.89 6.02 -3.52
CA CYS A 13 -12.40 5.80 -2.18
C CYS A 13 -12.86 6.91 -1.21
N ARG A 14 -13.82 6.60 -0.33
CA ARG A 14 -13.95 7.29 0.95
C ARG A 14 -12.80 6.78 1.83
N ILE A 15 -11.69 7.50 1.84
CA ILE A 15 -10.73 7.40 2.95
C ILE A 15 -11.37 8.14 4.13
N THR A 16 -12.19 7.44 4.90
CA THR A 16 -12.53 7.85 6.27
C THR A 16 -11.48 7.28 7.20
N PRO A 17 -10.66 8.09 7.90
CA PRO A 17 -9.87 7.60 9.01
C PRO A 17 -10.78 7.54 10.23
N PHE A 18 -11.70 6.59 10.30
CA PHE A 18 -12.31 6.20 11.57
C PHE A 18 -12.90 4.80 11.45
N LEU A 19 -12.29 3.89 12.20
CA LEU A 19 -12.79 2.57 12.52
C LEU A 19 -14.24 2.70 13.05
N THR A 20 -15.23 2.48 12.21
CA THR A 20 -16.58 2.12 12.65
C THR A 20 -16.80 0.62 12.52
N HIS A 21 -15.75 -0.17 12.75
CA HIS A 21 -15.95 -1.58 13.06
C HIS A 21 -16.40 -1.68 14.52
N LYS A 22 -17.72 -1.67 14.69
CA LYS A 22 -18.38 -2.02 15.95
C LYS A 22 -17.72 -3.32 16.46
N PRO A 23 -17.14 -3.34 17.67
CA PRO A 23 -16.62 -4.58 18.23
C PRO A 23 -17.78 -5.58 18.29
N PHE A 24 -17.64 -6.71 17.58
CA PHE A 24 -18.67 -7.75 17.58
C PHE A 24 -18.82 -8.36 18.98
N THR A 25 -17.73 -8.38 19.74
CA THR A 25 -17.64 -8.81 21.14
C THR A 25 -17.54 -7.60 22.05
N ARG A 26 -18.67 -7.21 22.66
CA ARG A 26 -18.67 -6.27 23.79
C ARG A 26 -18.16 -7.04 25.01
N ILE A 27 -16.90 -6.80 25.38
CA ILE A 27 -16.32 -7.36 26.60
C ILE A 27 -17.05 -6.72 27.79
N SER A 28 -17.73 -7.55 28.60
CA SER A 28 -18.42 -7.11 29.81
C SER A 28 -17.65 -7.59 31.02
N CYS A 29 -17.19 -6.67 31.87
CA CYS A 29 -16.40 -6.99 33.06
C CYS A 29 -17.25 -7.51 34.24
N THR A 30 -18.58 -7.60 34.08
CA THR A 30 -19.54 -7.93 35.14
C THR A 30 -20.38 -9.19 34.87
N ASN A 31 -20.18 -9.87 33.74
CA ASN A 31 -20.99 -11.03 33.36
C ASN A 31 -20.30 -12.36 33.77
N LYS A 32 -21.07 -13.30 34.33
CA LYS A 32 -20.61 -14.65 34.72
C LYS A 32 -20.33 -15.57 33.51
N ASN A 33 -20.78 -15.19 32.31
CA ASN A 33 -20.36 -15.83 31.07
C ASN A 33 -19.01 -15.24 30.64
N SER A 34 -17.91 -15.79 31.15
CA SER A 34 -16.58 -15.42 30.70
C SER A 34 -16.38 -15.86 29.25
N ILE A 35 -16.05 -14.91 28.38
CA ILE A 35 -15.46 -15.26 27.09
C ILE A 35 -14.12 -15.93 27.42
N SER A 36 -13.86 -17.10 26.84
CA SER A 36 -12.59 -17.79 27.07
C SER A 36 -11.43 -17.03 26.44
N ASP A 37 -10.28 -17.02 27.10
CA ASP A 37 -9.05 -16.40 26.56
C ASP A 37 -8.67 -16.98 25.19
N SER A 38 -8.97 -18.26 24.98
CA SER A 38 -8.81 -18.94 23.69
C SER A 38 -9.67 -18.31 22.58
N ALA A 39 -10.92 -17.95 22.87
CA ALA A 39 -11.81 -17.30 21.92
C ALA A 39 -11.34 -15.87 21.59
N LEU A 40 -10.87 -15.11 22.59
CA LEU A 40 -10.30 -13.78 22.39
C LEU A 40 -9.01 -13.83 21.55
N SER A 41 -8.12 -14.76 21.87
CA SER A 41 -6.86 -14.95 21.15
C SER A 41 -7.09 -15.38 19.69
N SER A 42 -8.05 -16.27 19.44
CA SER A 42 -8.45 -16.69 18.10
C SER A 42 -9.03 -15.52 17.30
N GLU A 43 -9.90 -14.71 17.91
CA GLU A 43 -10.48 -13.53 17.26
C GLU A 43 -9.41 -12.48 16.92
N LEU A 44 -8.49 -12.20 17.85
CA LEU A 44 -7.38 -11.29 17.62
C LEU A 44 -6.50 -11.79 16.47
N SER A 45 -6.14 -13.07 16.48
CA SER A 45 -5.34 -13.70 15.43
C SER A 45 -6.02 -13.56 14.07
N ALA A 46 -7.32 -13.84 13.97
CA ALA A 46 -8.09 -13.69 12.74
C ALA A 46 -8.19 -12.23 12.26
N ARG A 47 -8.18 -11.25 13.16
CA ARG A 47 -8.12 -9.82 12.80
C ARG A 47 -6.73 -9.43 12.31
N VAL A 48 -5.68 -9.86 12.99
CA VAL A 48 -4.29 -9.61 12.59
C VAL A 48 -4.03 -10.20 11.20
N THR A 49 -4.47 -11.43 10.94
CA THR A 49 -4.35 -12.06 9.61
C THR A 49 -5.08 -11.24 8.54
N ARG A 50 -6.30 -10.75 8.81
CA ARG A 50 -7.03 -9.89 7.86
C ARG A 50 -6.30 -8.59 7.59
N MET A 51 -5.82 -7.90 8.62
CA MET A 51 -5.05 -6.66 8.47
C MET A 51 -3.77 -6.89 7.66
N ASN A 52 -3.05 -7.98 7.93
CA ASN A 52 -1.86 -8.36 7.19
C ASN A 52 -2.17 -8.62 5.71
N ASN A 53 -3.25 -9.35 5.40
CA ASN A 53 -3.65 -9.60 4.03
C ASN A 53 -4.01 -8.31 3.29
N HIS A 54 -4.70 -7.38 3.94
CA HIS A 54 -4.98 -6.06 3.36
C HIS A 54 -3.72 -5.25 3.09
N LEU A 55 -2.72 -5.31 3.98
CA LEU A 55 -1.44 -4.63 3.81
C LEU A 55 -0.71 -5.18 2.58
N VAL A 56 -0.59 -6.51 2.47
CA VAL A 56 0.06 -7.16 1.32
C VAL A 56 -0.65 -6.80 0.01
N GLN A 57 -1.99 -6.84 -0.01
CA GLN A 57 -2.76 -6.44 -1.19
C GLN A 57 -2.56 -4.97 -1.57
N ALA A 58 -2.50 -4.08 -0.58
CA ALA A 58 -2.25 -2.66 -0.81
C ALA A 58 -0.85 -2.42 -1.37
N GLU A 59 0.17 -3.10 -0.83
CA GLU A 59 1.55 -3.01 -1.34
C GLU A 59 1.67 -3.53 -2.77
N ASP A 60 1.03 -4.66 -3.08
CA ASP A 60 0.98 -5.23 -4.43
C ASP A 60 0.27 -4.32 -5.42
N ALA A 61 -0.85 -3.74 -5.03
CA ALA A 61 -1.58 -2.78 -5.84
C ALA A 61 -0.73 -1.53 -6.11
N MET A 62 -0.06 -1.00 -5.08
CA MET A 62 0.83 0.15 -5.21
C MET A 62 2.02 -0.15 -6.12
N ARG A 63 2.63 -1.32 -5.99
CA ARG A 63 3.72 -1.76 -6.88
C ARG A 63 3.28 -1.81 -8.34
N LYS A 64 2.14 -2.44 -8.64
CA LYS A 64 1.58 -2.46 -10.00
C LYS A 64 1.20 -1.07 -10.49
N SER A 65 0.69 -0.20 -9.62
CA SER A 65 0.35 1.17 -10.01
C SER A 65 1.58 1.98 -10.41
N ARG A 66 2.72 1.80 -9.72
CA ARG A 66 3.99 2.46 -10.05
C ARG A 66 4.56 1.97 -11.37
N GLU A 67 4.47 0.67 -11.63
CA GLU A 67 4.87 0.06 -12.91
C GLU A 67 4.04 0.61 -14.08
N LEU A 68 2.71 0.63 -13.94
CA LEU A 68 1.82 1.18 -14.97
C LEU A 68 2.08 2.67 -15.23
N LEU A 69 2.23 3.47 -14.17
CA LEU A 69 2.53 4.90 -14.27
C LEU A 69 3.85 5.14 -15.03
N PHE A 70 4.88 4.37 -14.71
CA PHE A 70 6.17 4.51 -15.38
C PHE A 70 6.09 4.11 -16.85
N LYS A 71 5.34 3.05 -17.16
CA LYS A 71 5.11 2.64 -18.55
C LYS A 71 4.41 3.73 -19.37
N GLU A 72 3.39 4.38 -18.81
CA GLU A 72 2.74 5.51 -19.48
C GLU A 72 3.65 6.73 -19.62
N LEU A 73 4.51 6.99 -18.64
CA LEU A 73 5.54 8.02 -18.77
C LEU A 73 6.53 7.70 -19.91
N CYS A 74 6.95 6.45 -20.05
CA CYS A 74 7.79 6.01 -21.17
C CYS A 74 7.08 6.17 -22.52
N ASN A 75 5.78 5.85 -22.58
CA ASN A 75 4.96 6.06 -23.77
C ASN A 75 4.89 7.55 -24.14
N TYR A 76 4.66 8.43 -23.16
CA TYR A 76 4.68 9.88 -23.34
C TYR A 76 6.04 10.38 -23.87
N LEU A 77 7.14 9.84 -23.35
CA LEU A 77 8.49 10.16 -23.79
C LEU A 77 8.90 9.50 -25.12
N GLY A 78 8.08 8.59 -25.66
CA GLY A 78 8.36 7.85 -26.89
C GLY A 78 9.54 6.87 -26.79
N VAL A 79 9.88 6.40 -25.58
CA VAL A 79 11.03 5.53 -25.33
C VAL A 79 10.59 4.18 -24.77
N LYS A 80 11.46 3.16 -24.92
CA LYS A 80 11.25 1.86 -24.25
C LYS A 80 11.54 1.98 -22.76
N GLU A 81 11.02 1.05 -21.96
CA GLU A 81 11.15 1.09 -20.50
C GLU A 81 12.61 1.15 -20.01
N GLU A 82 13.49 0.34 -20.59
CA GLU A 82 14.93 0.31 -20.23
C GLU A 82 15.63 1.63 -20.55
N GLU A 83 15.32 2.21 -21.71
CA GLU A 83 15.84 3.51 -22.13
C GLU A 83 15.27 4.64 -21.25
N GLY A 84 13.98 4.55 -20.91
CA GLY A 84 13.33 5.46 -19.97
C GLY A 84 13.98 5.42 -18.58
N ARG A 85 14.34 4.24 -18.08
CA ARG A 85 15.06 4.09 -16.79
C ARG A 85 16.43 4.76 -16.84
N LEU A 86 17.15 4.63 -17.95
CA LEU A 86 18.45 5.29 -18.13
C LEU A 86 18.30 6.81 -18.25
N LYS A 87 17.36 7.26 -19.08
CA LYS A 87 17.07 8.67 -19.32
C LYS A 87 16.62 9.38 -18.04
N TRP A 88 15.74 8.75 -17.27
CA TRP A 88 15.27 9.26 -15.98
C TRP A 88 16.39 9.40 -14.94
N LYS A 89 17.36 8.47 -14.92
CA LYS A 89 18.55 8.58 -14.05
C LYS A 89 19.46 9.73 -14.44
N ASN A 90 19.52 10.04 -15.72
CA ASN A 90 20.38 11.10 -16.26
C ASN A 90 19.75 12.49 -16.17
N PHE A 91 18.42 12.58 -16.01
CA PHE A 91 17.75 13.86 -15.78
C PHE A 91 18.23 14.51 -14.48
N ASP A 92 18.47 15.81 -14.53
CA ASP A 92 18.59 16.63 -13.32
C ASP A 92 17.23 16.75 -12.61
N GLU A 93 17.20 17.45 -11.47
CA GLU A 93 15.99 17.54 -10.66
C GLU A 93 14.92 18.39 -11.36
N GLU A 94 15.33 19.49 -11.98
CA GLU A 94 14.49 20.41 -12.73
C GLU A 94 13.87 19.75 -13.98
N GLU A 95 14.66 19.01 -14.78
CA GLU A 95 14.18 18.26 -15.93
C GLU A 95 13.15 17.20 -15.52
N LYS A 96 13.35 16.53 -14.38
CA LYS A 96 12.35 15.60 -13.84
C LYS A 96 11.03 16.31 -13.54
N TRP A 97 11.07 17.47 -12.89
CA TRP A 97 9.86 18.24 -12.59
C TRP A 97 9.14 18.71 -13.85
N VAL A 98 9.88 19.23 -14.84
CA VAL A 98 9.31 19.67 -16.13
C VAL A 98 8.66 18.49 -16.85
N CYS A 99 9.36 17.35 -16.91
CA CYS A 99 8.86 16.12 -17.53
C CYS A 99 7.55 15.64 -16.88
N VAL A 100 7.52 15.53 -15.55
CA VAL A 100 6.33 15.07 -14.82
C VAL A 100 5.19 16.07 -14.94
N ASN A 101 5.47 17.37 -14.93
CA ASN A 101 4.43 18.38 -15.08
C ASN A 101 3.77 18.31 -16.46
N GLY A 102 4.56 18.19 -17.52
CA GLY A 102 4.02 17.99 -18.89
C GLY A 102 3.21 16.71 -19.00
N PHE A 103 3.75 15.60 -18.48
CA PHE A 103 3.06 14.31 -18.45
C PHE A 103 1.73 14.39 -17.70
N VAL A 104 1.68 14.98 -16.49
CA VAL A 104 0.46 15.08 -15.68
C VAL A 104 -0.58 16.00 -16.34
N GLN A 105 -0.16 17.04 -17.05
CA GLN A 105 -1.09 17.91 -17.77
C GLN A 105 -1.81 17.19 -18.92
N GLU A 106 -1.10 16.33 -19.66
CA GLU A 106 -1.68 15.55 -20.76
C GLU A 106 -2.43 14.31 -20.25
N TRP A 107 -1.83 13.56 -19.32
CA TRP A 107 -2.38 12.33 -18.77
C TRP A 107 -3.56 12.57 -17.82
N GLY A 108 -3.51 13.66 -17.03
CA GLY A 108 -4.55 14.07 -16.09
C GLY A 108 -5.85 14.54 -16.74
N GLN A 109 -5.91 14.72 -18.06
CA GLN A 109 -7.20 14.92 -18.77
C GLN A 109 -8.06 13.64 -18.76
N ASN A 110 -7.43 12.47 -18.67
CA ASN A 110 -8.11 11.16 -18.77
C ASN A 110 -8.33 10.47 -17.40
N PHE A 111 -7.74 10.99 -16.33
CA PHE A 111 -7.79 10.43 -14.97
C PHE A 111 -7.96 11.54 -13.94
N HIS A 112 -8.56 11.25 -12.78
CA HIS A 112 -8.48 12.19 -11.64
C HIS A 112 -6.98 12.43 -11.35
N PRO A 113 -6.46 13.66 -11.56
CA PRO A 113 -5.02 13.85 -11.62
C PRO A 113 -4.39 13.50 -10.27
N LEU A 114 -3.46 12.55 -10.28
CA LEU A 114 -2.47 12.49 -9.23
C LEU A 114 -1.75 13.84 -9.23
N SER A 115 -1.48 14.39 -8.04
CA SER A 115 -0.70 15.62 -7.96
C SER A 115 0.69 15.40 -8.58
N VAL A 116 1.26 16.42 -9.20
CA VAL A 116 2.62 16.37 -9.80
C VAL A 116 3.63 15.79 -8.81
N LYS A 117 3.52 16.17 -7.53
CA LYS A 117 4.33 15.65 -6.43
C LYS A 117 4.18 14.14 -6.27
N SER A 118 2.94 13.63 -6.19
CA SER A 118 2.68 12.21 -6.01
C SER A 118 3.17 11.37 -7.19
N THR A 119 2.98 11.87 -8.41
CA THR A 119 3.48 11.21 -9.63
C THR A 119 5.00 11.07 -9.59
N LYS A 120 5.73 12.12 -9.21
CA LYS A 120 7.19 12.08 -9.08
C LYS A 120 7.64 11.04 -8.04
N GLU A 121 7.04 11.08 -6.85
CA GLU A 121 7.37 10.14 -5.77
C GLU A 121 7.15 8.68 -6.21
N MET A 122 6.04 8.38 -6.89
CA MET A 122 5.74 7.05 -7.41
C MET A 122 6.77 6.55 -8.44
N VAL A 123 7.20 7.43 -9.36
CA VAL A 123 8.24 7.09 -10.34
C VAL A 123 9.58 6.84 -9.65
N GLU A 124 9.96 7.67 -8.69
CA GLU A 124 11.19 7.48 -7.92
C GLU A 124 11.20 6.17 -7.14
N GLU A 125 10.08 5.81 -6.51
CA GLU A 125 9.92 4.54 -5.83
C GLU A 125 10.07 3.35 -6.78
N TYR A 126 9.51 3.43 -7.99
CA TYR A 126 9.67 2.40 -9.02
C TYR A 126 11.15 2.19 -9.40
N MET A 127 11.90 3.28 -9.53
CA MET A 127 13.34 3.24 -9.81
C MET A 127 14.14 2.57 -8.71
N LYS A 128 13.75 2.78 -7.45
CA LYS A 128 14.36 2.16 -6.28
C LYS A 128 14.00 0.66 -6.19
N GLN A 129 12.76 0.29 -6.52
CA GLN A 129 12.27 -1.09 -6.49
C GLN A 129 12.94 -2.00 -7.51
N GLY A 130 13.41 -1.47 -8.65
CA GLY A 130 14.27 -2.25 -9.56
C GLY A 130 15.59 -2.74 -8.94
N LYS A 131 15.95 -2.28 -7.73
CA LYS A 131 17.12 -2.74 -6.97
C LYS A 131 16.78 -3.65 -5.78
N LEU A 132 15.51 -3.74 -5.37
CA LEU A 132 15.11 -4.60 -4.24
C LEU A 132 14.43 -5.87 -4.74
N ASN A 133 14.97 -6.99 -4.30
CA ASN A 133 14.50 -8.36 -4.43
C ASN A 133 12.98 -8.55 -4.17
N PRO A 134 12.40 -9.71 -4.60
CA PRO A 134 11.00 -10.09 -4.38
C PRO A 134 10.53 -9.88 -2.93
N PRO A 135 9.20 -9.78 -2.70
CA PRO A 135 8.63 -9.38 -1.41
C PRO A 135 9.24 -10.20 -0.27
N PRO A 136 9.45 -9.60 0.91
CA PRO A 136 10.01 -10.31 2.05
C PRO A 136 9.14 -11.54 2.31
N LYS A 137 9.70 -12.73 2.08
CA LYS A 137 9.13 -13.98 2.57
C LYS A 137 9.16 -13.90 4.09
N TRP A 138 8.08 -13.43 4.70
CA TRP A 138 7.91 -13.54 6.14
C TRP A 138 7.75 -15.01 6.48
N ILE A 139 8.81 -15.60 7.01
CA ILE A 139 8.74 -16.84 7.77
C ILE A 139 7.86 -16.52 8.98
N PRO A 140 6.74 -17.23 9.21
CA PRO A 140 6.00 -17.07 10.45
C PRO A 140 6.94 -17.45 11.58
N SER A 141 7.43 -16.47 12.33
CA SER A 141 8.21 -16.72 13.53
C SER A 141 7.29 -17.37 14.54
N SER A 142 7.31 -18.71 14.58
CA SER A 142 6.69 -19.52 15.63
C SER A 142 7.54 -19.53 16.91
N VAL A 143 8.33 -18.48 17.14
CA VAL A 143 9.11 -18.31 18.36
C VAL A 143 8.31 -17.43 19.32
N PRO A 144 7.92 -17.93 20.50
CA PRO A 144 7.33 -17.08 21.54
C PRO A 144 8.39 -16.05 21.94
N VAL A 145 8.11 -14.77 21.70
CA VAL A 145 8.90 -13.68 22.27
C VAL A 145 8.52 -13.59 23.75
N PRO A 146 9.44 -13.80 24.71
CA PRO A 146 9.16 -13.56 26.11
C PRO A 146 8.92 -12.06 26.28
N VAL A 147 7.74 -11.69 26.76
CA VAL A 147 7.43 -10.31 27.15
C VAL A 147 8.18 -10.05 28.45
N PRO A 148 9.20 -9.17 28.51
CA PRO A 148 9.86 -8.85 29.77
C PRO A 148 8.96 -7.85 30.52
N GLY A 149 8.50 -8.22 31.71
CA GLY A 149 7.87 -7.30 32.65
C GLY A 149 6.41 -7.57 32.98
N LEU A 150 6.13 -8.70 33.64
CA LEU A 150 4.95 -8.88 34.50
C LEU A 150 5.37 -9.56 35.82
N ASP A 151 6.52 -9.18 36.35
CA ASP A 151 6.90 -9.55 37.72
C ASP A 151 6.45 -8.42 38.64
N GLY A 152 5.27 -8.61 39.22
CA GLY A 152 4.81 -7.81 40.36
C GLY A 152 3.50 -7.08 40.12
N ILE A 153 2.38 -7.78 40.31
CA ILE A 153 1.33 -7.38 41.26
C ILE A 153 0.73 -8.70 41.79
N ILE A 154 1.33 -9.27 42.83
CA ILE A 154 0.62 -10.06 43.84
C ILE A 154 0.38 -9.08 44.98
N GLY A 155 -0.89 -8.80 45.26
CA GLY A 155 -1.31 -7.90 46.33
C GLY A 155 -2.82 -7.91 46.49
N PHE A 156 -3.26 -8.78 47.40
CA PHE A 156 -4.62 -9.07 47.89
C PHE A 156 -5.44 -10.13 47.13
#